data_AF-A0A5C4PPS5-F1
#
_entry.id   AF-A0A5C4PPS5-F1
#
_cell.length_a   1.000
_cell.length_b   1.000
_cell.length_c   1.000
_cell.angle_alpha   90.00
_cell.angle_beta   90.00
_cell.angle_gamma   90.00
#
_symmetry.space_group_name_H-M   'P 1'
#
loop_
_entity.id
_entity.type
_entity.pdbx_description
1 polymer ?
#
loop_
_entity_poly.entity_id
_entity_poly.type
_entity_poly.pdbx_seq_one_letter_code
_entity_poly.pdbx_strand_id
1 'polypeptide(L)'
;MRKIIQICEGYYDCHSRLAALCNDGTLWVLDYDTEDWENLPDIPQDEEIEEAETVKETEAIKEPTFDWDAIIRDQTLLRTRDEYKAVALFNSGDPGYPINGVIYFDEEVEYHSWALSGRFYDDDEDNPFDIVGYWTDSEETNNE
;
A
#
# COMPACT_ATOMS: atom_id res chain seq x y z
N MET A 1 38.65 -7.43 -5.62
CA MET A 1 37.63 -8.23 -6.34
C MET A 1 36.33 -8.03 -5.60
N ARG A 2 35.33 -7.43 -6.26
CA ARG A 2 34.00 -7.20 -5.70
C ARG A 2 33.26 -8.53 -5.57
N LYS A 3 32.52 -8.73 -4.49
CA LYS A 3 31.69 -9.91 -4.26
C LYS A 3 30.27 -9.49 -3.96
N ILE A 4 29.33 -10.21 -4.53
CA ILE A 4 27.90 -10.05 -4.21
C ILE A 4 27.67 -10.67 -2.84
N ILE A 5 27.07 -9.90 -1.93
CA ILE A 5 26.61 -10.35 -0.62
C ILE A 5 25.16 -10.80 -0.72
N GLN A 6 24.32 -10.04 -1.43
CA GLN A 6 22.88 -10.27 -1.53
C GLN A 6 22.36 -9.90 -2.91
N ILE A 7 21.39 -10.67 -3.39
CA ILE A 7 20.61 -10.40 -4.59
C ILE A 7 19.15 -10.31 -4.16
N CYS A 8 18.48 -9.25 -4.58
CA CYS A 8 17.05 -9.06 -4.39
C CYS A 8 16.40 -8.90 -5.76
N GLU A 9 15.26 -9.55 -5.94
CA GLU A 9 14.38 -9.32 -7.07
C GLU A 9 13.10 -8.67 -6.55
N GLY A 10 12.72 -7.56 -7.17
CA GLY A 10 11.46 -6.85 -6.91
C GLY A 10 10.62 -6.81 -8.16
N TYR A 11 9.31 -6.74 -7.99
CA TYR A 11 8.34 -6.61 -9.08
C TYR A 11 7.64 -5.26 -8.94
N TYR A 12 7.74 -4.39 -9.96
CA TYR A 12 7.01 -3.12 -9.99
C TYR A 12 6.36 -2.93 -11.35
N ASP A 13 5.04 -2.74 -11.36
CA ASP A 13 4.24 -2.37 -12.53
C ASP A 13 4.57 -3.19 -13.81
N CYS A 14 4.65 -4.53 -13.67
CA CYS A 14 4.99 -5.54 -14.69
C CYS A 14 6.48 -5.79 -15.04
N HIS A 15 7.42 -5.07 -14.42
CA HIS A 15 8.86 -5.29 -14.64
C HIS A 15 9.53 -5.93 -13.43
N SER A 16 10.25 -7.04 -13.66
CA SER A 16 11.24 -7.53 -12.69
C SER A 16 12.39 -6.52 -12.62
N ARG A 17 12.86 -6.23 -11.40
CA ARG A 17 14.11 -5.50 -11.15
C ARG A 17 15.02 -6.34 -10.28
N LEU A 18 16.26 -6.52 -10.71
CA LEU A 18 17.29 -7.24 -9.97
C LEU A 18 18.27 -6.23 -9.36
N ALA A 19 18.48 -6.31 -8.05
CA ALA A 19 19.47 -5.52 -7.33
C ALA A 19 20.51 -6.41 -6.67
N ALA A 20 21.77 -5.96 -6.67
CA ALA A 20 22.89 -6.66 -6.05
C ALA A 20 23.62 -5.74 -5.05
N LEU A 21 23.62 -6.15 -3.78
CA LEU A 21 24.44 -5.53 -2.74
C LEU A 21 25.81 -6.20 -2.71
N CYS A 22 26.85 -5.39 -2.82
CA CYS A 22 28.23 -5.86 -2.84
C CYS A 22 28.95 -5.66 -1.51
N ASN A 23 30.03 -6.39 -1.31
CA ASN A 23 30.82 -6.35 -0.06
C ASN A 23 31.65 -5.09 0.16
N ASP A 24 31.69 -4.21 -0.83
CA ASP A 24 32.25 -2.87 -0.75
C ASP A 24 31.19 -1.81 -0.41
N GLY A 25 29.95 -2.21 -0.11
CA GLY A 25 28.84 -1.32 0.20
C GLY A 25 28.12 -0.76 -1.03
N THR A 26 28.63 -1.04 -2.23
CA THR A 26 27.99 -0.54 -3.46
C THR A 26 26.72 -1.33 -3.79
N LEU A 27 25.71 -0.60 -4.26
CA LEU A 27 24.46 -1.16 -4.76
C LEU A 27 24.43 -1.06 -6.28
N TRP A 28 23.98 -2.12 -6.92
CA TRP A 28 23.88 -2.21 -8.38
C TRP A 28 22.51 -2.71 -8.77
N VAL A 29 21.98 -2.22 -9.88
CA VAL A 29 20.72 -2.70 -10.47
C VAL A 29 20.97 -3.16 -11.89
N LEU A 30 20.25 -4.21 -12.29
CA LEU A 30 20.22 -4.65 -13.68
C LEU A 30 19.12 -3.89 -14.41
N ASP A 31 19.51 -3.14 -15.43
CA ASP A 31 18.58 -2.64 -16.43
C ASP A 31 18.30 -3.76 -17.44
N TYR A 32 17.04 -4.18 -17.55
CA TYR A 32 16.64 -5.26 -18.44
C TYR A 32 16.48 -4.81 -19.90
N ASP A 33 16.33 -3.51 -20.15
CA ASP A 33 16.23 -2.99 -21.51
C ASP A 33 17.60 -2.94 -22.18
N THR A 34 18.65 -2.64 -21.40
CA THR A 34 20.04 -2.58 -21.87
C THR A 34 20.85 -3.84 -21.54
N GLU A 35 20.34 -4.71 -20.67
CA GLU A 35 21.04 -5.87 -20.07
C GLU A 35 22.31 -5.48 -19.30
N ASP A 36 22.45 -4.20 -18.93
CA ASP A 36 23.63 -3.66 -18.27
C ASP A 36 23.40 -3.44 -16.77
N TRP A 37 24.49 -3.58 -16.01
CA TRP A 37 24.50 -3.28 -14.59
C TRP A 37 24.85 -1.82 -14.34
N GLU A 38 23.95 -1.11 -13.68
CA GLU A 38 24.13 0.28 -13.30
C GLU A 38 24.44 0.41 -11.82
N ASN A 39 25.44 1.22 -11.48
CA ASN A 39 25.76 1.52 -10.10
C ASN A 39 24.80 2.58 -9.60
N LEU A 40 24.09 2.26 -8.51
CA LEU A 40 23.29 3.25 -7.82
C LEU A 40 24.18 4.16 -6.97
N PRO A 41 23.80 5.44 -6.81
CA PRO A 41 24.47 6.33 -5.88
C PRO A 41 24.42 5.75 -4.46
N ASP A 42 25.42 6.09 -3.66
CA ASP A 42 25.43 5.72 -2.24
C ASP A 42 24.15 6.24 -1.59
N ILE A 43 23.42 5.33 -0.94
CA ILE A 43 22.22 5.69 -0.18
C ILE A 43 22.70 6.53 1.01
N PRO A 44 22.25 7.79 1.14
CA PRO A 44 22.55 8.59 2.33
C PRO A 44 22.14 7.80 3.56
N GLN A 45 23.10 7.52 4.45
CA GLN A 45 22.78 7.02 5.76
C GLN A 45 22.34 8.25 6.56
N ASP A 46 21.05 8.34 6.88
CA ASP A 46 20.53 9.46 7.67
C ASP A 46 21.20 9.46 9.05
N GLU A 47 21.70 10.62 9.48
CA GLU A 47 21.85 10.90 10.90
C GLU A 47 20.45 10.83 11.54
N GLU A 48 20.33 10.29 12.76
CA GLU A 48 19.05 10.10 13.47
C GLU A 48 18.08 11.27 13.23
N ILE A 49 17.01 11.01 12.49
CA ILE A 49 15.99 12.01 12.17
C ILE A 49 15.10 12.17 13.42
N GLU A 50 15.24 13.29 14.14
CA GLU A 50 14.20 13.76 15.05
C GLU A 50 13.02 14.28 14.22
N GLU A 51 11.84 13.66 14.40
CA GLU A 51 10.59 14.00 13.71
C GLU A 51 10.24 15.50 13.88
N ALA A 52 10.35 16.27 12.80
CA ALA A 52 9.87 17.65 12.76
C ALA A 52 8.48 17.72 12.14
N GLU A 53 7.48 17.93 12.99
CA GLU A 53 6.12 18.31 12.60
C GLU A 53 6.16 19.59 11.75
N THR A 54 5.45 19.62 10.62
CA THR A 54 4.91 20.88 10.09
C THR A 54 3.64 20.64 9.27
N VAL A 55 2.51 20.91 9.93
CA VAL A 55 1.17 20.93 9.38
C VAL A 55 1.01 22.17 8.49
N LYS A 56 0.46 22.01 7.28
CA LYS A 56 -0.27 23.07 6.58
C LYS A 56 -1.71 22.62 6.42
N GLU A 57 -2.57 23.32 7.15
CA GLU A 57 -4.02 23.16 7.19
C GLU A 57 -4.62 23.76 5.91
N THR A 58 -5.05 22.89 5.00
CA THR A 58 -6.06 23.20 3.99
C THR A 58 -7.33 22.45 4.40
N GLU A 59 -8.47 23.11 4.31
CA GLU A 59 -9.79 22.60 4.69
C GLU A 59 -10.13 21.31 3.92
N ALA A 60 -9.68 20.17 4.43
CA ALA A 60 -9.87 18.86 3.84
C ALA A 60 -11.21 18.27 4.32
N ILE A 61 -11.97 17.75 3.37
CA ILE A 61 -13.02 16.76 3.63
C ILE A 61 -12.38 15.71 4.54
N LYS A 62 -12.92 15.51 5.73
CA LYS A 62 -12.32 14.66 6.76
C LYS A 62 -12.35 13.22 6.27
N GLU A 63 -11.29 12.78 5.58
CA GLU A 63 -11.16 11.41 5.14
C GLU A 63 -11.32 10.48 6.36
N PRO A 64 -12.09 9.40 6.24
CA PRO A 64 -12.28 8.46 7.33
C PRO A 64 -10.92 7.91 7.76
N THR A 65 -10.63 8.02 9.05
CA THR A 65 -9.42 7.47 9.64
C THR A 65 -9.73 6.06 10.14
N PHE A 66 -9.03 5.07 9.61
CA PHE A 66 -9.28 3.67 9.90
C PHE A 66 -8.31 3.13 10.97
N ASP A 67 -8.85 2.49 12.01
CA ASP A 67 -8.05 1.65 12.92
C ASP A 67 -7.87 0.26 12.28
N TRP A 68 -6.89 0.16 11.40
CA TRP A 68 -6.64 -1.05 10.61
C TRP A 68 -6.35 -2.28 11.46
N ASP A 69 -5.67 -2.12 12.60
CA ASP A 69 -5.37 -3.22 13.50
C ASP A 69 -6.64 -3.80 14.12
N ALA A 70 -7.56 -2.94 14.58
CA ALA A 70 -8.86 -3.38 15.07
C ALA A 70 -9.71 -3.99 13.94
N ILE A 71 -9.76 -3.34 12.77
CA ILE A 71 -10.52 -3.81 11.61
C ILE A 71 -10.08 -5.22 11.20
N ILE A 72 -8.77 -5.45 11.06
CA ILE A 72 -8.19 -6.74 10.66
C ILE A 72 -8.46 -7.80 11.74
N ARG A 73 -8.19 -7.47 13.01
CA ARG A 73 -8.41 -8.40 14.15
C ARG A 73 -9.85 -8.84 14.26
N ASP A 74 -10.77 -7.90 14.13
CA ASP A 74 -12.19 -8.11 14.37
C ASP A 74 -12.95 -8.51 13.08
N GLN A 75 -12.23 -8.58 11.94
CA GLN A 75 -12.78 -8.85 10.61
C GLN A 75 -13.97 -7.92 10.29
N THR A 76 -13.81 -6.64 10.61
CA THR A 76 -14.87 -5.64 10.46
C THR A 76 -15.19 -5.45 8.99
N LEU A 77 -16.48 -5.52 8.63
CA LEU A 77 -16.92 -5.29 7.26
C LEU A 77 -16.75 -3.82 6.87
N LEU A 78 -16.13 -3.63 5.72
CA LEU A 78 -15.86 -2.34 5.11
C LEU A 78 -16.73 -2.15 3.88
N ARG A 79 -16.84 -0.90 3.47
CA ARG A 79 -17.64 -0.48 2.33
C ARG A 79 -16.76 0.26 1.34
N THR A 80 -16.76 -0.21 0.09
CA THR A 80 -16.09 0.49 -1.00
C THR A 80 -16.94 1.67 -1.47
N ARG A 81 -16.35 2.57 -2.28
CA ARG A 81 -17.06 3.70 -2.89
C ARG A 81 -18.29 3.29 -3.69
N ASP A 82 -18.19 2.20 -4.44
CA ASP A 82 -19.29 1.63 -5.21
C ASP A 82 -20.20 0.69 -4.40
N GLU A 83 -20.18 0.80 -3.06
CA GLU A 83 -21.07 0.07 -2.16
C GLU A 83 -20.86 -1.47 -2.21
N TYR A 84 -19.65 -1.92 -2.50
CA TYR A 84 -19.26 -3.33 -2.33
C TYR A 84 -18.80 -3.61 -0.90
N LYS A 85 -18.97 -4.85 -0.45
CA LYS A 85 -18.44 -5.33 0.83
C LYS A 85 -16.97 -5.64 0.68
N ALA A 86 -16.16 -5.18 1.63
CA ALA A 86 -14.74 -5.50 1.71
C ALA A 86 -14.34 -5.99 3.09
N VAL A 87 -13.29 -6.81 3.16
CA VAL A 87 -12.66 -7.26 4.41
C VAL A 87 -11.15 -7.10 4.27
N ALA A 88 -10.55 -6.34 5.21
CA ALA A 88 -9.10 -6.31 5.36
C ALA A 88 -8.62 -7.57 6.12
N LEU A 89 -7.60 -8.24 5.59
CA LEU A 89 -7.11 -9.52 6.08
C LEU A 89 -5.79 -9.40 6.84
N PHE A 90 -4.87 -8.57 6.37
CA PHE A 90 -3.58 -8.33 7.03
C PHE A 90 -2.92 -7.04 6.54
N ASN A 91 -1.92 -6.59 7.30
CA ASN A 91 -1.02 -5.50 6.95
C ASN A 91 0.34 -6.09 6.53
N SER A 92 0.77 -5.84 5.29
CA SER A 92 2.04 -6.35 4.74
C SER A 92 3.26 -5.51 5.14
N GLY A 93 3.05 -4.28 5.60
CA GLY A 93 4.11 -3.28 5.79
C GLY A 93 4.62 -2.66 4.49
N ASP A 94 3.95 -2.90 3.36
CA ASP A 94 4.25 -2.20 2.11
C ASP A 94 4.06 -0.68 2.28
N PRO A 95 5.00 0.16 1.82
CA PRO A 95 4.94 1.60 2.06
C PRO A 95 3.83 2.31 1.26
N GLY A 96 3.33 1.70 0.17
CA GLY A 96 2.24 2.26 -0.64
C GLY A 96 0.88 1.68 -0.25
N TYR A 97 0.75 0.35 -0.31
CA TYR A 97 -0.52 -0.36 -0.11
C TYR A 97 -0.41 -1.47 0.93
N PRO A 98 -0.18 -1.11 2.20
CA PRO A 98 0.05 -2.09 3.26
C PRO A 98 -1.17 -2.96 3.54
N ILE A 99 -2.39 -2.46 3.31
CA ILE A 99 -3.61 -3.15 3.71
C ILE A 99 -4.04 -4.11 2.61
N ASN A 100 -4.05 -5.40 2.92
CA ASN A 100 -4.39 -6.46 1.98
C ASN A 100 -5.70 -7.11 2.37
N GLY A 101 -6.57 -7.38 1.40
CA GLY A 101 -7.86 -7.97 1.68
C GLY A 101 -8.65 -8.37 0.44
N VAL A 102 -9.96 -8.50 0.60
CA VAL A 102 -10.85 -8.95 -0.47
C VAL A 102 -12.08 -8.07 -0.59
N ILE A 103 -12.59 -7.96 -1.82
CA ILE A 103 -13.90 -7.36 -2.14
C ILE A 103 -14.83 -8.50 -2.57
N TYR A 104 -16.06 -8.47 -2.06
CA TYR A 104 -17.13 -9.38 -2.45
C TYR A 104 -17.99 -8.74 -3.53
N PHE A 105 -18.04 -9.39 -4.69
CA PHE A 105 -19.01 -9.16 -5.74
C PHE A 105 -20.12 -10.22 -5.65
N ASP A 106 -21.20 -10.04 -6.40
CA ASP A 106 -22.38 -10.94 -6.35
C ASP A 106 -22.01 -12.42 -6.52
N GLU A 107 -21.04 -12.74 -7.39
CA GLU A 107 -20.63 -14.12 -7.69
C GLU A 107 -19.12 -14.36 -7.55
N GLU A 108 -18.34 -13.33 -7.23
CA GLU A 108 -16.88 -13.37 -7.26
C GLU A 108 -16.26 -12.71 -6.03
N VAL A 109 -15.04 -13.13 -5.70
CA VAL A 109 -14.22 -12.53 -4.65
C VAL A 109 -12.87 -12.21 -5.25
N GLU A 110 -12.49 -10.93 -5.20
CA GLU A 110 -11.19 -10.48 -5.71
C GLU A 110 -10.29 -9.99 -4.59
N TYR A 111 -9.00 -10.18 -4.78
CA TYR A 111 -7.96 -9.72 -3.87
C TYR A 111 -7.50 -8.33 -4.25
N HIS A 112 -7.42 -7.45 -3.26
CA HIS A 112 -7.06 -6.04 -3.45
C HIS A 112 -6.12 -5.55 -2.34
N SER A 113 -5.44 -4.43 -2.61
CA SER A 113 -4.54 -3.78 -1.67
C SER A 113 -4.83 -2.28 -1.62
N TRP A 114 -4.78 -1.71 -0.43
CA TRP A 114 -5.12 -0.31 -0.18
C TRP A 114 -4.04 0.40 0.63
N ALA A 115 -3.96 1.70 0.41
CA ALA A 115 -3.23 2.61 1.27
C ALA A 115 -3.87 2.69 2.66
N LEU A 116 -3.17 3.25 3.64
CA LEU A 116 -3.73 3.47 4.98
C LEU A 116 -4.93 4.43 4.99
N SER A 117 -5.06 5.28 3.96
CA SER A 117 -6.24 6.11 3.72
C SER A 117 -7.45 5.32 3.22
N GLY A 118 -7.28 4.04 2.84
CA GLY A 118 -8.30 3.23 2.19
C GLY A 118 -8.31 3.37 0.67
N ARG A 119 -7.43 4.18 0.06
CA ARG A 119 -7.39 4.37 -1.40
C ARG A 119 -6.85 3.15 -2.14
N PHE A 120 -7.49 2.83 -3.26
CA PHE A 120 -7.08 1.79 -4.18
C PHE A 120 -6.27 2.39 -5.33
N TYR A 121 -4.96 2.10 -5.35
CA TYR A 121 -3.98 2.79 -6.19
C TYR A 121 -3.88 4.32 -5.95
N ASP A 122 -2.73 4.89 -6.27
CA ASP A 122 -2.36 6.29 -6.08
C ASP A 122 -2.40 6.98 -7.45
N ASP A 123 -3.54 6.86 -8.14
CA ASP A 123 -3.93 7.87 -9.10
C ASP A 123 -4.75 8.93 -8.37
N ASP A 124 -4.61 10.20 -8.74
CA ASP A 124 -5.34 11.32 -8.10
C ASP A 124 -6.87 11.26 -8.37
N GLU A 125 -7.38 10.16 -8.91
CA GLU A 125 -8.77 9.94 -9.28
C GLU A 125 -9.48 9.06 -8.24
N ASP A 126 -10.76 9.35 -7.97
CA ASP A 126 -11.58 8.53 -7.08
C ASP A 126 -11.77 7.14 -7.69
N ASN A 127 -11.35 6.09 -6.98
CA ASN A 127 -11.46 4.72 -7.46
C ASN A 127 -12.73 4.03 -6.90
N PRO A 128 -13.48 3.25 -7.70
CA PRO A 128 -14.65 2.50 -7.23
C PRO A 128 -14.34 1.53 -6.07
N PHE A 129 -13.07 1.12 -5.94
CA PHE A 129 -12.61 0.19 -4.91
C PHE A 129 -12.01 0.86 -3.67
N ASP A 130 -12.00 2.20 -3.60
CA ASP A 130 -11.62 2.92 -2.38
C ASP A 130 -12.49 2.49 -1.20
N ILE A 131 -11.88 2.24 -0.05
CA ILE A 131 -12.59 2.06 1.21
C ILE A 131 -13.04 3.42 1.72
N VAL A 132 -14.35 3.68 1.70
CA VAL A 132 -14.94 4.96 2.10
C VAL A 132 -15.67 4.91 3.43
N GLY A 133 -15.73 3.73 4.07
CA GLY A 133 -16.31 3.59 5.41
C GLY A 133 -16.56 2.16 5.84
N TYR A 134 -17.26 2.03 6.96
CA TYR A 134 -17.73 0.74 7.48
C TYR A 134 -19.01 0.31 6.76
N TRP A 135 -19.18 -1.00 6.60
CA TRP A 135 -20.46 -1.55 6.16
C TRP A 135 -21.47 -1.43 7.29
N THR A 136 -22.54 -0.66 7.06
CA THR A 136 -23.71 -0.65 7.94
C THR A 136 -24.82 -1.37 7.22
N ASP A 137 -25.37 -2.43 7.82
CA ASP A 137 -26.61 -3.01 7.31
C ASP A 137 -27.69 -1.93 7.39
N SER A 138 -28.09 -1.40 6.24
CA SER A 138 -29.16 -0.42 6.12
C SER A 138 -30.52 -1.13 6.28
N GLU A 139 -30.74 -1.75 7.43
CA GLU A 139 -32.04 -2.24 7.89
C GLU A 139 -32.35 -1.75 9.32
N GLU A 140 -32.24 -0.44 9.54
CA GLU A 140 -32.99 0.24 10.61
C GLU A 140 -33.63 1.53 10.10
N THR A 141 -34.57 1.39 9.15
CA THR A 141 -35.76 2.25 9.16
C THR A 141 -36.94 1.39 9.58
N ASN A 142 -36.98 1.10 10.88
CA ASN A 142 -38.21 0.69 11.54
C ASN A 142 -39.24 1.81 11.36
N ASN A 143 -40.38 1.43 10.82
CA ASN A 143 -41.62 2.16 10.93
C ASN A 143 -41.88 2.51 12.41
N GLU A 144 -41.98 3.80 12.73
CA GLU A 144 -42.86 4.32 13.78
C GLU A 144 -43.28 5.76 13.46
#